data_AF-A0AA48HCC2-F1
#
_entry.id   AF-A0AA48HCC2-F1
#
_cell.length_a   1.000
_cell.length_b   1.000
_cell.length_c   1.000
_cell.angle_alpha   90.00
_cell.angle_beta   90.00
_cell.angle_gamma   90.00
#
_symmetry.space_group_name_H-M   'P 1'
#
loop_
_entity.id
_entity.type
_entity.pdbx_description
1 polymer ?
#
loop_
_entity_poly.entity_id
_entity_poly.type
_entity_poly.pdbx_seq_one_letter_code
_entity_poly.pdbx_strand_id
1 'polypeptide(L)'
;MTTLAPILALFLCLYAGLAALTWAQRLIGERLPARKRGMALNLARRAGPPVAGGLVLLIAGTALALPGHIPLAAILIGGGLAFGLHRGLGDVRQGDPRSIAFRAALTLGLGLALLWQTGLI
;
A
#
# COMPACT_ATOMS: atom_id res chain seq x y z
N MET A 1 13.21 17.96 8.69
CA MET A 1 12.43 17.33 7.59
C MET A 1 12.72 15.83 7.42
N THR A 2 13.64 15.22 8.20
CA THR A 2 14.13 13.84 8.00
C THR A 2 13.20 12.73 8.52
N THR A 3 12.31 13.01 9.47
CA THR A 3 11.43 11.99 10.10
C THR A 3 10.07 11.84 9.43
N LEU A 4 9.59 12.84 8.68
CA LEU A 4 8.25 12.81 8.06
C LEU A 4 8.14 11.75 6.97
N ALA A 5 9.17 11.59 6.14
CA ALA A 5 9.16 10.64 5.04
C ALA A 5 8.99 9.18 5.50
N PRO A 6 9.78 8.67 6.48
CA PRO A 6 9.57 7.31 6.97
C PRO A 6 8.23 7.12 7.71
N ILE A 7 7.75 8.14 8.45
CA ILE A 7 6.43 8.11 9.09
C ILE A 7 5.32 7.95 8.04
N LEU A 8 5.36 8.77 6.99
CA LEU A 8 4.38 8.72 5.91
C LEU A 8 4.46 7.38 5.16
N ALA A 9 5.66 6.91 4.84
CA ALA A 9 5.89 5.62 4.21
C ALA A 9 5.25 4.49 5.03
N LEU A 10 5.44 4.49 6.35
CA LEU A 10 4.88 3.49 7.25
C LEU A 10 3.35 3.45 7.17
N PHE A 11 2.68 4.59 7.33
CA PHE A 11 1.22 4.64 7.27
C PHE A 11 0.68 4.20 5.91
N LEU A 12 1.31 4.64 4.81
CA LEU A 12 0.90 4.26 3.46
C LEU A 12 1.09 2.76 3.22
N CYS A 13 2.21 2.18 3.64
CA CYS A 13 2.48 0.76 3.52
C CYS A 13 1.52 -0.09 4.38
N LEU A 14 1.23 0.34 5.62
CA LEU A 14 0.25 -0.32 6.48
C LEU A 14 -1.13 -0.32 5.83
N TYR A 15 -1.59 0.84 5.34
CA TYR A 15 -2.87 0.95 4.67
C TYR A 15 -2.93 0.07 3.42
N ALA A 16 -1.89 0.13 2.58
CA ALA A 16 -1.77 -0.69 1.39
C ALA A 16 -1.83 -2.19 1.74
N GLY A 17 -1.14 -2.62 2.80
CA GLY A 17 -1.17 -4.00 3.29
C GLY A 17 -2.57 -4.45 3.71
N LEU A 18 -3.30 -3.62 4.48
CA LEU A 18 -4.68 -3.93 4.87
C LEU A 18 -5.63 -3.97 3.67
N ALA A 19 -5.47 -3.04 2.72
CA ALA A 19 -6.27 -3.03 1.49
C ALA A 19 -5.97 -4.26 0.60
N ALA A 20 -4.69 -4.65 0.49
CA ALA A 20 -4.26 -5.84 -0.23
C ALA A 20 -4.82 -7.11 0.41
N LEU A 21 -4.86 -7.20 1.74
CA LEU A 21 -5.43 -8.34 2.46
C LEU A 21 -6.91 -8.53 2.11
N THR A 22 -7.69 -7.45 2.09
CA THR A 22 -9.10 -7.50 1.68
C THR A 22 -9.26 -7.96 0.22
N TRP A 23 -8.39 -7.48 -0.66
CA TRP A 23 -8.34 -7.93 -2.05
C TRP A 23 -8.01 -9.41 -2.16
N ALA A 24 -7.01 -9.90 -1.41
CA ALA A 24 -6.60 -11.30 -1.39
C ALA A 24 -7.73 -12.21 -0.87
N GLN A 25 -8.38 -11.84 0.23
CA GLN A 25 -9.54 -12.55 0.77
C GLN A 25 -10.65 -12.69 -0.28
N ARG A 26 -10.94 -11.61 -1.01
CA ARG A 26 -11.95 -11.64 -2.07
C ARG A 26 -11.52 -12.49 -3.26
N LEU A 27 -10.27 -12.39 -3.69
CA LEU A 27 -9.72 -13.13 -4.83
C LEU A 27 -9.70 -14.64 -4.56
N ILE A 28 -9.36 -15.04 -3.33
CA ILE A 28 -9.36 -16.44 -2.89
C ILE A 28 -10.79 -16.98 -2.80
N GLY A 29 -11.74 -16.17 -2.32
CA GLY A 29 -13.14 -16.56 -2.21
C GLY A 29 -13.94 -16.58 -3.53
N GLU A 30 -13.40 -16.05 -4.63
CA GLU A 30 -14.09 -16.01 -5.93
C GLU A 30 -14.02 -17.38 -6.64
N ARG A 31 -15.18 -17.97 -6.90
CA ARG A 31 -15.31 -19.32 -7.48
C ARG A 31 -15.32 -19.31 -9.01
N LEU A 32 -15.67 -18.18 -9.63
CA LEU A 32 -15.71 -18.05 -11.08
C LEU A 32 -14.31 -17.75 -11.65
N PRO A 33 -13.69 -18.66 -12.43
CA PRO A 33 -12.30 -18.51 -12.87
C PRO A 33 -12.07 -17.29 -13.77
N ALA A 34 -13.03 -16.98 -14.66
CA ALA A 34 -12.96 -15.80 -15.53
C ALA A 34 -12.95 -14.50 -14.71
N ARG A 35 -13.80 -14.43 -13.67
CA ARG A 35 -13.89 -13.26 -12.78
C ARG A 35 -12.64 -13.12 -11.91
N LYS A 36 -12.13 -14.24 -11.39
CA LYS A 36 -10.87 -14.28 -10.64
C LYS A 36 -9.69 -13.75 -11.47
N ARG A 37 -9.59 -14.16 -12.74
CA ARG A 37 -8.54 -13.66 -13.65
C ARG A 37 -8.69 -12.17 -13.95
N GLY A 38 -9.91 -11.68 -14.17
CA GLY A 38 -10.17 -10.25 -14.34
C GLY A 38 -9.80 -9.42 -13.11
N MET A 39 -10.12 -9.90 -11.91
CA MET A 39 -9.74 -9.27 -10.65
C MET A 39 -8.22 -9.21 -10.46
N ALA A 40 -7.52 -10.33 -10.73
CA ALA A 40 -6.06 -10.37 -10.65
C ALA A 40 -5.39 -9.40 -11.63
N LEU A 41 -5.91 -9.29 -12.86
CA LEU A 41 -5.41 -8.34 -13.86
C LEU A 41 -5.64 -6.89 -13.42
N ASN A 42 -6.82 -6.57 -12.87
CA ASN A 42 -7.10 -5.24 -12.34
C ASN A 42 -6.16 -4.89 -11.18
N LEU A 43 -5.89 -5.85 -10.30
CA LEU A 43 -4.93 -5.69 -9.22
C LEU A 43 -3.53 -5.40 -9.78
N ALA A 44 -3.06 -6.22 -10.73
CA ALA A 44 -1.76 -6.05 -11.36
C ALA A 44 -1.63 -4.69 -12.08
N ARG A 45 -2.67 -4.22 -12.77
CA ARG A 45 -2.66 -2.90 -13.44
C ARG A 45 -2.56 -1.73 -12.46
N ARG A 46 -3.13 -1.88 -11.26
CA ARG A 46 -3.13 -0.83 -10.23
C ARG A 46 -1.87 -0.87 -9.37
N ALA A 47 -1.36 -2.07 -9.08
CA ALA A 47 -0.21 -2.29 -8.21
C ALA A 47 1.13 -2.32 -8.95
N GLY A 48 1.14 -2.73 -10.21
CA GLY A 48 2.34 -2.89 -11.02
C GLY A 48 3.13 -1.60 -11.21
N PRO A 49 2.52 -0.52 -11.73
CA PRO A 49 3.23 0.74 -11.96
C PRO A 49 3.90 1.33 -10.72
N PRO A 50 3.25 1.44 -9.54
CA PRO A 50 3.91 2.01 -8.36
C PRO A 50 5.01 1.12 -7.79
N VAL A 51 4.85 -0.21 -7.85
CA VAL A 51 5.92 -1.14 -7.44
C VAL A 51 7.11 -1.03 -8.39
N ALA A 52 6.88 -1.02 -9.71
CA ALA A 52 7.93 -0.88 -10.70
C ALA A 52 8.66 0.46 -10.55
N GLY A 53 7.94 1.58 -10.44
CA GLY A 53 8.52 2.91 -10.24
C GLY A 53 9.34 3.00 -8.95
N GLY A 54 8.85 2.39 -7.86
CA GLY A 54 9.57 2.31 -6.60
C GLY A 54 10.85 1.48 -6.67
N LEU A 55 10.82 0.33 -7.34
CA LEU A 55 12.00 -0.49 -7.57
C LEU A 55 13.04 0.23 -8.43
N VAL A 56 12.60 0.91 -9.50
CA VAL A 56 13.49 1.73 -10.32
C VAL A 56 14.15 2.82 -9.47
N LEU A 57 13.38 3.51 -8.62
CA LEU A 57 13.90 4.54 -7.73
C LEU A 57 14.88 3.97 -6.68
N LEU A 58 14.62 2.77 -6.14
CA LEU A 58 15.56 2.10 -5.24
C LEU A 58 16.87 1.77 -5.95
N ILE A 59 16.80 1.12 -7.11
CA ILE A 59 17.99 0.68 -7.86
C ILE A 59 18.81 1.90 -8.30
N ALA A 60 18.17 2.87 -8.95
CA ALA A 60 18.84 4.09 -9.40
C ALA A 60 19.37 4.92 -8.21
N GLY A 61 18.59 5.03 -7.14
CA GLY A 61 18.98 5.74 -5.93
C GLY A 61 20.19 5.13 -5.24
N THR A 62 20.27 3.80 -5.19
CA THR A 62 21.44 3.09 -4.68
C THR A 62 22.64 3.26 -5.61
N ALA A 63 22.45 3.09 -6.93
CA ALA A 63 23.52 3.21 -7.92
C ALA A 63 24.14 4.63 -7.97
N LEU A 64 23.31 5.67 -7.74
CA LEU A 64 23.72 7.07 -7.77
C LEU A 64 24.01 7.66 -6.37
N ALA A 65 23.97 6.84 -5.31
CA ALA A 65 24.15 7.26 -3.92
C ALA A 65 23.24 8.45 -3.51
N LEU A 66 21.99 8.48 -4.01
CA LEU A 66 21.05 9.57 -3.74
C LEU A 66 20.62 9.59 -2.27
N PRO A 67 20.77 10.70 -1.54
CA PRO A 67 20.33 10.78 -0.15
C PRO A 67 18.80 10.67 -0.07
N GLY A 68 18.31 9.85 0.86
CA GLY A 68 16.87 9.71 1.10
C GLY A 68 16.09 8.90 0.06
N HIS A 69 16.75 8.23 -0.89
CA HIS A 69 16.06 7.41 -1.90
C HIS A 69 15.20 6.29 -1.31
N ILE A 70 15.61 5.70 -0.18
CA ILE A 70 14.89 4.61 0.50
C ILE A 70 13.49 5.06 0.97
N PRO A 71 13.33 6.07 1.84
CA PRO A 71 12.01 6.49 2.28
C PRO A 71 11.16 7.06 1.12
N LEU A 72 11.79 7.71 0.14
CA LEU A 72 11.08 8.19 -1.07
C LEU A 72 10.50 7.03 -1.90
N ALA A 73 11.27 5.97 -2.13
CA ALA A 73 10.78 4.79 -2.81
C ALA A 73 9.68 4.08 -1.99
N ALA A 74 9.84 4.00 -0.67
CA ALA A 74 8.80 3.45 0.20
C ALA A 74 7.48 4.26 0.13
N ILE A 75 7.55 5.60 0.07
CA ILE A 75 6.38 6.46 -0.17
C ILE A 75 5.78 6.19 -1.56
N LEU A 76 6.60 6.06 -2.60
CA LEU A 76 6.11 5.84 -3.96
C LEU A 76 5.38 4.49 -4.07
N ILE A 77 5.98 3.43 -3.52
CA ILE A 77 5.41 2.08 -3.48
C ILE A 77 4.16 2.08 -2.59
N GLY A 78 4.31 2.46 -1.32
CA GLY A 78 3.23 2.44 -0.34
C GLY A 78 2.07 3.32 -0.75
N GLY A 79 2.34 4.55 -1.20
CA GLY A 79 1.34 5.52 -1.63
C GLY A 79 0.62 5.10 -2.91
N GLY A 80 1.36 4.65 -3.91
CA GLY A 80 0.76 4.18 -5.15
C GLY A 80 -0.06 2.91 -4.96
N LEU A 81 0.42 1.96 -4.14
CA LEU A 81 -0.36 0.78 -3.76
C LEU A 81 -1.59 1.16 -2.94
N ALA A 82 -1.45 2.00 -1.92
CA ALA A 82 -2.56 2.46 -1.09
C ALA A 82 -3.64 3.10 -1.97
N PHE A 83 -3.27 4.01 -2.87
CA PHE A 83 -4.19 4.67 -3.78
C PHE A 83 -4.87 3.67 -4.74
N GLY A 84 -4.08 2.83 -5.43
CA GLY A 84 -4.58 1.88 -6.41
C GLY A 84 -5.53 0.85 -5.80
N LEU A 85 -5.15 0.29 -4.64
CA LEU A 85 -5.94 -0.68 -3.90
C LEU A 85 -7.19 -0.06 -3.28
N HIS A 86 -7.10 1.15 -2.74
CA HIS A 86 -8.25 1.91 -2.21
C HIS A 86 -9.30 2.14 -3.28
N ARG A 87 -8.90 2.69 -4.42
CA ARG A 87 -9.76 2.84 -5.61
C ARG A 87 -10.33 1.50 -6.06
N GLY A 88 -9.66 0.40 -5.75
CA GLY A 88 -10.06 -0.96 -6.09
C GLY A 88 -11.11 -1.56 -5.16
N LEU A 89 -11.31 -0.99 -3.98
CA LEU A 89 -12.26 -1.51 -2.99
C LEU A 89 -13.71 -1.49 -3.50
N GLY A 90 -14.04 -0.54 -4.38
CA GLY A 90 -15.33 -0.52 -5.08
C GLY A 90 -15.57 -1.79 -5.90
N ASP A 91 -14.57 -2.24 -6.67
CA ASP A 91 -14.66 -3.41 -7.55
C ASP A 91 -14.92 -4.72 -6.77
N VAL A 92 -14.42 -4.80 -5.54
CA VAL A 92 -14.57 -5.97 -4.66
C VAL A 92 -15.74 -5.84 -3.67
N ARG A 93 -16.58 -4.81 -3.82
CA ARG A 93 -17.71 -4.48 -2.93
C ARG A 93 -17.29 -4.30 -1.46
N GLN A 94 -16.10 -3.76 -1.24
CA GLN A 94 -15.52 -3.47 0.08
C GLN A 94 -15.24 -1.97 0.26
N GLY A 95 -15.90 -1.13 -0.55
CA GLY A 95 -15.85 0.33 -0.47
C GLY A 95 -16.87 0.95 0.49
N ASP A 96 -17.48 0.15 1.37
CA ASP A 96 -18.38 0.67 2.41
C ASP A 96 -17.63 1.62 3.35
N PRO A 97 -18.11 2.85 3.60
CA PRO A 97 -17.47 3.81 4.50
C PRO A 97 -17.13 3.23 5.87
N ARG A 98 -17.94 2.31 6.42
CA ARG A 98 -17.63 1.67 7.72
C ARG A 98 -16.36 0.81 7.64
N SER A 99 -16.23 0.02 6.57
CA SER A 99 -15.06 -0.82 6.30
C SER A 99 -13.80 0.02 6.03
N ILE A 100 -13.96 1.17 5.36
CA ILE A 100 -12.87 2.14 5.13
C ILE A 100 -12.45 2.78 6.45
N ALA A 101 -13.41 3.23 7.28
CA ALA A 101 -13.13 3.85 8.57
C ALA A 101 -12.43 2.88 9.52
N PHE A 102 -12.88 1.63 9.58
CA PHE A 102 -12.20 0.59 10.37
C PHE A 102 -10.76 0.36 9.91
N ARG A 103 -10.52 0.30 8.59
CA ARG A 103 -9.16 0.19 8.04
C ARG A 103 -8.30 1.38 8.39
N ALA A 104 -8.82 2.60 8.27
CA ALA A 104 -8.11 3.81 8.66
C ALA A 104 -7.77 3.81 10.16
N ALA A 105 -8.72 3.40 11.02
CA ALA A 105 -8.49 3.29 12.46
C ALA A 105 -7.41 2.25 12.79
N LEU A 106 -7.42 1.08 12.13
CA LEU A 106 -6.35 0.09 12.28
C LEU A 106 -4.99 0.60 11.79
N THR A 107 -4.96 1.25 10.63
CA THR A 107 -3.74 1.89 10.11
C THR A 107 -3.20 2.92 11.09
N LEU A 108 -4.06 3.76 11.67
CA LEU A 108 -3.68 4.75 12.67
C LEU A 108 -3.16 4.09 13.95
N GLY A 109 -3.91 3.15 14.52
CA GLY A 109 -3.53 2.47 15.76
C GLY A 109 -2.22 1.69 15.62
N LEU A 110 -2.07 0.89 14.56
CA LEU A 110 -0.84 0.13 14.30
C LEU A 110 0.33 1.06 13.98
N GLY A 111 0.10 2.10 13.17
CA GLY A 111 1.14 3.05 12.83
C GLY A 111 1.66 3.78 14.06
N LEU A 112 0.77 4.30 14.92
CA LEU A 112 1.16 4.95 16.16
C LEU A 112 1.92 3.99 17.10
N ALA A 113 1.45 2.75 17.26
CA ALA A 113 2.14 1.75 18.08
C ALA A 113 3.56 1.44 17.57
N LEU A 114 3.74 1.30 16.24
CA LEU A 114 5.04 1.05 15.64
C LEU A 114 5.98 2.25 15.73
N LEU A 115 5.46 3.47 15.56
CA LEU A 115 6.25 4.69 15.72
C LEU A 115 6.74 4.84 17.16
N TRP A 116 5.88 4.55 18.14
CA TRP A 116 6.26 4.55 19.56
C TRP A 116 7.33 3.49 19.86
N GLN A 117 7.16 2.26 19.37
CA GLN A 117 8.12 1.18 19.59
C GLN A 117 9.49 1.45 18.96
N THR A 118 9.53 2.20 17.86
CA THR A 118 10.77 2.57 17.16
C THR A 118 11.41 3.86 17.68
N GLY A 119 10.78 4.53 18.65
CA GLY A 119 11.25 5.81 19.20
C GLY A 119 11.19 6.97 18.20
N LEU A 120 10.38 6.83 17.14
CA LEU A 120 10.15 7.89 16.15
C LEU A 120 9.14 8.94 16.66
N ILE A 121 8.32 8.57 17.65
CA ILE A 121 7.46 9.45 18.45
C ILE A 121 7.55 9.08 19.93
#